data_AF-A0A8C9CJ54-F1
#
_entry.id   AF-A0A8C9CJ54-F1
#
_cell.length_a   1.000
_cell.length_b   1.000
_cell.length_c   1.000
_cell.angle_alpha   90.00
_cell.angle_beta   90.00
_cell.angle_gamma   90.00
#
_symmetry.space_group_name_H-M   'P 1'
#
loop_
_entity.id
_entity.type
_entity.pdbx_description
1 polymer ?
#
loop_
_entity_poly.entity_id
_entity_poly.type
_entity_poly.pdbx_seq_one_letter_code
_entity_poly.pdbx_strand_id
1 'polypeptide(L)'
;MEETPPPLLGSNKPHLEKLTLGVTRILESSPGVTEVTIIEKAPAERHMISSWEQRNNCVLPEDLKSFYLMTNGFHMTWNVKLGEHTIPLGSMAINSISKLTQLNQSSLYSLPNAPTLADLEDDTQEASENQPEKPHFDSRSVIFELDPCNGNGKVCLVYKRGKPALAQDTEIWFLDRALYWHFLTDTFTAYYRLLITHLGLPQWQYAFTSYGISPQAKQWFNMYKPITYNTNLLTEETDSFVNKLDPSKVFKSKNKTLIPRKKGSVQPAGGQKGPAGPPSTSKSSSGSGNPVRK
;
A
#
# COMPACT_ATOMS: atom_id res chain seq x y z
N MET A 1 19.93 -50.80 1.45
CA MET A 1 18.94 -50.10 0.60
C MET A 1 19.03 -48.64 0.98
N GLU A 2 19.79 -47.89 0.20
CA GLU A 2 20.05 -46.47 0.39
C GLU A 2 18.91 -45.73 -0.32
N GLU A 3 18.03 -45.09 0.45
CA GLU A 3 16.91 -44.31 -0.10
C GLU A 3 17.47 -42.98 -0.61
N THR A 4 17.58 -42.87 -1.93
CA THR A 4 17.90 -41.62 -2.63
C THR A 4 16.79 -40.60 -2.35
N PRO A 5 17.11 -39.37 -1.90
CA PRO A 5 16.09 -38.33 -1.76
C PRO A 5 15.55 -37.94 -3.15
N PRO A 6 14.26 -37.57 -3.27
CA PRO A 6 13.67 -37.23 -4.55
C PRO A 6 14.35 -35.98 -5.14
N PRO A 7 14.50 -35.92 -6.48
CA PRO A 7 15.17 -34.80 -7.14
C PRO A 7 14.38 -33.50 -6.92
N LEU A 8 15.07 -32.48 -6.42
CA LEU A 8 14.56 -31.12 -6.27
C LEU A 8 14.09 -30.60 -7.63
N LEU A 9 12.80 -30.29 -7.71
CA LEU A 9 12.08 -29.78 -8.88
C LEU A 9 12.77 -28.52 -9.44
N GLY A 10 13.50 -28.68 -10.55
CA GLY A 10 14.37 -27.66 -11.13
C GLY A 10 13.75 -26.76 -12.20
N SER A 11 12.43 -26.71 -12.40
CA SER A 11 11.85 -25.95 -13.54
C SER A 11 11.00 -24.72 -13.20
N ASN A 12 10.67 -24.45 -11.94
CA ASN A 12 9.69 -23.41 -11.57
C ASN A 12 10.29 -22.10 -11.05
N LYS A 13 11.62 -22.04 -10.85
CA LYS A 13 12.36 -20.84 -10.42
C LYS A 13 11.98 -19.54 -11.17
N PRO A 14 11.88 -19.51 -12.52
CA PRO A 14 11.61 -18.26 -13.23
C PRO A 14 10.17 -17.75 -13.06
N HIS A 15 9.20 -18.63 -12.84
CA HIS A 15 7.81 -18.23 -12.56
C HIS A 15 7.70 -17.62 -11.17
N LEU A 16 8.36 -18.25 -10.20
CA LEU A 16 8.35 -17.81 -8.82
C LEU A 16 9.05 -16.47 -8.62
N GLU A 17 10.18 -16.27 -9.31
CA GLU A 17 10.86 -14.97 -9.35
C GLU A 17 9.97 -13.86 -9.92
N LYS A 18 9.14 -14.15 -10.92
CA LYS A 18 8.16 -13.18 -11.43
C LYS A 18 7.05 -12.91 -10.41
N LEU A 19 6.54 -13.96 -9.77
CA LEU A 19 5.49 -13.85 -8.75
C LEU A 19 5.95 -13.01 -7.56
N THR A 20 7.18 -13.21 -7.09
CA THR A 20 7.74 -12.47 -5.95
C THR A 20 8.52 -11.22 -6.39
N LEU A 21 8.46 -10.84 -7.67
CA LEU A 21 9.19 -9.69 -8.25
C LEU A 21 10.69 -9.67 -7.87
N GLY A 22 11.32 -10.84 -7.79
CA GLY A 22 12.73 -10.97 -7.43
C GLY A 22 13.05 -10.81 -5.94
N VAL A 23 12.06 -10.74 -5.05
CA VAL A 23 12.27 -10.63 -3.59
C VAL A 23 13.18 -11.72 -3.04
N THR A 24 13.12 -12.95 -3.56
CA THR A 24 14.04 -14.03 -3.17
C THR A 24 15.50 -13.62 -3.31
N ARG A 25 15.86 -12.97 -4.43
CA ARG A 25 17.24 -12.51 -4.66
C ARG A 25 17.64 -11.37 -3.72
N ILE A 26 16.70 -10.47 -3.42
CA ILE A 26 16.92 -9.35 -2.50
C ILE A 26 17.19 -9.90 -1.09
N LEU A 27 16.36 -10.86 -0.64
CA LEU A 27 16.52 -11.52 0.65
C LEU A 27 17.81 -12.32 0.73
N GLU A 28 18.14 -13.13 -0.28
CA GLU A 28 19.39 -13.88 -0.34
C GLU A 28 20.64 -12.98 -0.35
N SER A 29 20.53 -11.77 -0.91
CA SER A 29 21.62 -10.78 -0.88
C SER A 29 21.74 -10.03 0.46
N SER A 30 20.72 -10.13 1.31
CA SER A 30 20.66 -9.39 2.56
C SER A 30 21.46 -10.08 3.67
N PRO A 31 22.20 -9.32 4.50
CA PRO A 31 23.06 -9.89 5.51
C PRO A 31 22.26 -10.68 6.57
N GLY A 32 22.75 -11.87 6.88
CA GLY A 32 22.17 -12.76 7.89
C GLY A 32 20.88 -13.46 7.46
N VAL A 33 20.33 -13.20 6.27
CA VAL A 33 19.14 -13.92 5.81
C VAL A 33 19.49 -15.36 5.46
N THR A 34 18.64 -16.28 5.92
CA THR A 34 18.78 -17.73 5.73
C THR A 34 17.40 -18.35 5.54
N GLU A 35 17.35 -19.58 5.03
CA GLU A 35 16.11 -20.38 4.94
C GLU A 35 14.95 -19.64 4.26
N VAL A 36 15.23 -19.01 3.11
CA VAL A 36 14.17 -18.45 2.26
C VAL A 36 13.42 -19.61 1.63
N THR A 37 12.18 -19.85 2.07
CA THR A 37 11.33 -20.92 1.57
C THR A 37 10.10 -20.36 0.93
N ILE A 38 9.72 -20.93 -0.21
CA ILE A 38 8.50 -20.58 -0.91
C ILE A 38 7.73 -21.87 -1.18
N ILE A 39 6.49 -21.90 -0.72
CA ILE A 39 5.60 -23.04 -0.93
C ILE A 39 4.91 -22.85 -2.27
N GLU A 40 5.36 -23.59 -3.27
CA GLU A 40 4.70 -23.65 -4.56
C GLU A 40 3.29 -24.22 -4.41
N LYS A 41 2.29 -23.48 -4.89
CA LYS A 41 0.90 -23.92 -4.92
C LYS A 41 0.43 -24.04 -6.36
N ALA A 42 -0.26 -25.14 -6.67
CA ALA A 42 -0.85 -25.32 -7.98
C ALA A 42 -1.91 -24.23 -8.25
N PRO A 43 -2.13 -23.85 -9.52
CA PRO A 43 -3.25 -23.00 -9.91
C PRO A 43 -4.60 -23.55 -9.43
N ALA A 44 -5.53 -22.66 -9.09
CA ALA A 44 -6.90 -23.03 -8.81
C ALA A 44 -7.65 -23.31 -10.12
N GLU A 45 -8.45 -24.37 -10.15
CA GLU A 45 -9.30 -24.63 -11.30
C GLU A 45 -10.47 -23.65 -11.36
N ARG A 46 -10.88 -23.27 -12.59
CA ARG A 46 -12.00 -22.33 -12.81
C ARG A 46 -13.29 -22.78 -12.12
N HIS A 47 -13.53 -24.10 -12.08
CA HIS A 47 -14.70 -24.67 -11.45
C HIS A 47 -14.67 -24.51 -9.92
N MET A 48 -13.48 -24.55 -9.30
CA MET A 48 -13.31 -24.31 -7.85
C MET A 48 -13.67 -22.87 -7.49
N ILE A 49 -13.22 -21.92 -8.31
CA ILE A 49 -13.57 -20.50 -8.16
C ILE A 49 -15.08 -20.30 -8.31
N SER A 50 -15.66 -20.84 -9.38
CA SER A 50 -17.09 -20.73 -9.64
C SER A 50 -17.93 -21.35 -8.51
N SER A 51 -17.49 -22.51 -7.98
CA SER A 51 -18.16 -23.19 -6.87
C SER A 51 -18.08 -22.38 -5.57
N TRP A 52 -16.93 -21.75 -5.31
CA TRP A 52 -16.76 -20.88 -4.16
C TRP A 52 -17.63 -19.62 -4.26
N GLU A 53 -17.72 -19.00 -5.44
CA GLU A 53 -18.58 -17.84 -5.69
C GLU A 53 -20.07 -18.17 -5.51
N GLN A 54 -20.51 -19.30 -6.06
CA GLN A 54 -21.87 -19.81 -5.91
C GLN A 54 -22.19 -20.11 -4.44
N ARG A 55 -21.28 -20.77 -3.71
CA ARG A 55 -21.46 -21.12 -2.30
C ARG A 55 -21.60 -19.89 -1.39
N ASN A 56 -20.81 -18.85 -1.68
CA ASN A 56 -20.77 -17.65 -0.83
C ASN A 56 -21.73 -16.54 -1.31
N ASN A 57 -22.30 -16.68 -2.50
CA ASN A 57 -23.13 -15.68 -3.18
C ASN A 57 -22.41 -14.33 -3.35
N CYS A 58 -21.16 -14.39 -3.82
CA CYS A 58 -20.29 -13.24 -4.07
C CYS A 58 -19.43 -13.48 -5.31
N VAL A 59 -19.07 -12.39 -5.99
CA VAL A 59 -18.16 -12.43 -7.14
C VAL A 59 -16.78 -11.94 -6.70
N LEU A 60 -15.74 -12.73 -6.92
CA LEU A 60 -14.36 -12.30 -6.61
C LEU A 60 -13.92 -11.14 -7.52
N PRO A 61 -13.06 -10.23 -7.03
CA PRO A 61 -12.35 -9.27 -7.87
C PRO A 61 -11.58 -9.97 -8.99
N GLU A 62 -11.54 -9.36 -10.18
CA GLU A 62 -10.89 -9.98 -11.35
C GLU A 62 -9.39 -10.20 -11.15
N ASP A 63 -8.73 -9.31 -10.41
CA ASP A 63 -7.31 -9.43 -10.10
C ASP A 63 -7.04 -10.57 -9.10
N LEU A 64 -7.88 -10.74 -8.09
CA LEU A 64 -7.82 -11.87 -7.16
C LEU A 64 -8.17 -13.21 -7.86
N LYS A 65 -9.14 -13.21 -8.78
CA LYS A 65 -9.41 -14.39 -9.63
C LYS A 65 -8.21 -14.77 -10.46
N SER A 66 -7.61 -13.79 -11.15
CA SER A 66 -6.43 -13.98 -11.97
C SER A 66 -5.26 -14.51 -11.16
N PHE A 67 -5.09 -14.02 -9.93
CA PHE A 67 -4.13 -14.55 -8.98
C PHE A 67 -4.41 -16.02 -8.65
N TYR A 68 -5.64 -16.40 -8.29
CA TYR A 68 -5.96 -17.79 -7.99
C TYR A 68 -5.83 -18.73 -9.20
N LEU A 69 -6.16 -18.26 -10.40
CA LEU A 69 -5.93 -18.99 -11.66
C LEU A 69 -4.45 -19.15 -12.01
N MET A 70 -3.56 -18.37 -11.39
CA MET A 70 -2.11 -18.48 -11.53
C MET A 70 -1.49 -19.30 -10.38
N THR A 71 -1.93 -19.09 -9.14
CA THR A 71 -1.47 -19.78 -7.92
C THR A 71 -2.58 -19.83 -6.88
N ASN A 72 -2.93 -21.01 -6.36
CA ASN A 72 -4.00 -21.15 -5.36
C ASN A 72 -3.55 -20.74 -3.96
N GLY A 73 -3.31 -19.44 -3.76
CA GLY A 73 -2.71 -18.85 -2.57
C GLY A 73 -1.19 -18.74 -2.70
N PHE A 74 -0.56 -18.18 -1.67
CA PHE A 74 0.88 -17.93 -1.64
C PHE A 74 1.39 -18.10 -0.22
N HIS A 75 2.59 -18.63 -0.05
CA HIS A 75 3.25 -18.68 1.25
C HIS A 75 4.76 -18.64 1.04
N MET A 76 5.40 -17.62 1.60
CA MET A 76 6.83 -17.42 1.55
C MET A 76 7.31 -16.99 2.93
N THR A 77 8.32 -17.67 3.46
CA THR A 77 8.93 -17.36 4.75
C THR A 77 10.43 -17.24 4.61
N TRP A 78 11.05 -16.49 5.49
CA TRP A 78 12.49 -16.36 5.57
C TRP A 78 12.94 -16.04 6.98
N ASN A 79 14.16 -16.49 7.29
CA ASN A 79 14.72 -16.45 8.61
C ASN A 79 15.99 -15.60 8.63
N VAL A 80 16.41 -15.18 9.82
CA VAL A 80 17.66 -14.46 10.03
C VAL A 80 18.52 -15.24 11.01
N LYS A 81 19.78 -15.47 10.61
CA LYS A 81 20.81 -16.04 11.46
C LYS A 81 21.51 -14.92 12.23
N LEU A 82 21.31 -14.90 13.53
CA LEU A 82 21.99 -14.01 14.48
C LEU A 82 22.88 -14.85 15.40
N GLY A 83 24.16 -14.96 15.07
CA GLY A 83 25.10 -15.85 15.76
C GLY A 83 24.73 -17.33 15.53
N GLU A 84 24.51 -18.06 16.63
CA GLU A 84 24.12 -19.48 16.60
C GLU A 84 22.60 -19.71 16.52
N HIS A 85 21.80 -18.64 16.52
CA HIS A 85 20.34 -18.75 16.49
C HIS A 85 19.75 -18.33 15.14
N THR A 86 18.82 -19.14 14.64
CA THR A 86 17.99 -18.82 13.48
C THR A 86 16.62 -18.33 13.96
N ILE A 87 16.26 -17.10 13.60
CA ILE A 87 15.02 -16.43 14.01
C ILE A 87 14.09 -16.34 12.80
N PRO A 88 12.86 -16.90 12.86
CA PRO A 88 11.89 -16.69 11.81
C PRO A 88 11.44 -15.23 11.80
N LEU A 89 11.69 -14.53 10.69
CA LEU A 89 11.48 -13.09 10.64
C LEU A 89 10.32 -12.72 9.73
N GLY A 90 10.41 -13.03 8.45
CA GLY A 90 9.38 -12.64 7.49
C GLY A 90 8.46 -13.77 7.09
N SER A 91 7.18 -13.44 6.97
CA SER A 91 6.11 -14.34 6.55
C SER A 91 5.15 -13.60 5.65
N MET A 92 5.07 -14.03 4.39
CA MET A 92 4.11 -13.56 3.42
C MET A 92 3.13 -14.69 3.15
N ALA A 93 1.86 -14.49 3.46
CA ALA A 93 0.85 -15.52 3.30
C ALA A 93 -0.40 -14.96 2.60
N ILE A 94 -0.95 -15.75 1.69
CA ILE A 94 -2.27 -15.52 1.08
C ILE A 94 -2.99 -16.86 1.08
N ASN A 95 -4.17 -16.87 1.68
CA ASN A 95 -5.01 -18.05 1.78
C ASN A 95 -5.39 -18.55 0.38
N SER A 96 -5.40 -19.87 0.23
CA SER A 96 -6.01 -20.53 -0.93
C SER A 96 -7.50 -20.29 -0.94
N ILE A 97 -8.15 -20.42 -2.09
CA ILE A 97 -9.60 -20.22 -2.20
C ILE A 97 -10.42 -21.10 -1.24
N SER A 98 -9.98 -22.33 -0.99
CA SER A 98 -10.63 -23.25 -0.03
C SER A 98 -10.49 -22.82 1.43
N LYS A 99 -9.51 -21.98 1.74
CA LYS A 99 -9.25 -21.41 3.08
C LYS A 99 -9.75 -19.97 3.21
N LEU A 100 -10.30 -19.40 2.15
CA LEU A 100 -10.93 -18.08 2.15
C LEU A 100 -12.29 -18.19 2.83
N THR A 101 -12.29 -18.05 4.16
CA THR A 101 -13.47 -18.24 5.02
C THR A 101 -14.13 -16.92 5.36
N GLN A 102 -15.46 -16.94 5.48
CA GLN A 102 -16.21 -15.75 5.89
C GLN A 102 -16.07 -15.53 7.40
N LEU A 103 -15.70 -14.32 7.81
CA LEU A 103 -15.36 -14.00 9.20
C LEU A 103 -16.57 -14.16 10.15
N ASN A 104 -17.78 -13.87 9.65
CA ASN A 104 -19.04 -13.94 10.41
C ASN A 104 -19.65 -15.36 10.48
N GLN A 105 -19.07 -16.36 9.78
CA GLN A 105 -19.62 -17.71 9.72
C GLN A 105 -18.84 -18.74 10.56
N SER A 106 -18.04 -18.32 11.54
CA SER A 106 -17.36 -19.27 12.42
C SER A 106 -18.37 -20.05 13.27
N SER A 107 -18.73 -21.23 12.75
CA SER A 107 -19.87 -22.07 13.13
C SER A 107 -19.63 -22.93 14.37
N LEU A 108 -18.53 -22.74 15.10
CA LEU A 108 -18.17 -23.63 16.20
C LEU A 108 -19.09 -23.45 17.43
N TYR A 109 -19.82 -22.33 17.53
CA TYR A 109 -20.66 -22.01 18.70
C TYR A 109 -21.96 -21.27 18.34
N SER A 110 -22.52 -21.45 17.15
CA SER A 110 -23.76 -20.75 16.73
C SER A 110 -24.98 -21.28 17.48
N LEU A 111 -25.17 -20.84 18.73
CA LEU A 111 -26.44 -20.94 19.44
C LEU A 111 -27.39 -19.84 18.93
N PRO A 112 -28.72 -20.05 18.97
CA PRO A 112 -29.71 -19.12 18.42
C PRO A 112 -29.64 -17.66 18.93
N ASN A 113 -28.92 -17.39 20.03
CA ASN A 113 -28.73 -16.06 20.63
C ASN A 113 -27.27 -15.87 21.13
N ALA A 114 -26.28 -16.54 20.53
CA ALA A 114 -24.89 -16.34 20.93
C ALA A 114 -24.43 -14.92 20.56
N PRO A 115 -23.66 -14.22 21.42
CA PRO A 115 -23.03 -12.96 21.05
C PRO A 115 -22.12 -13.18 19.83
N THR A 116 -22.22 -12.27 18.89
CA THR A 116 -21.52 -12.24 17.60
C THR A 116 -20.52 -11.09 17.58
N LEU A 117 -19.67 -11.02 16.55
CA LEU A 117 -18.77 -9.88 16.36
C LEU A 117 -19.52 -8.56 16.14
N ALA A 118 -20.75 -8.61 15.62
CA ALA A 118 -21.59 -7.44 15.45
C ALA A 118 -21.99 -6.81 16.79
N ASP A 119 -22.10 -7.61 17.87
CA ASP A 119 -22.44 -7.10 19.21
C ASP A 119 -21.26 -6.34 19.87
N LEU A 120 -20.06 -6.43 19.30
CA LEU A 120 -18.86 -5.72 19.77
C LEU A 120 -18.57 -4.44 18.97
N GLU A 121 -19.34 -4.16 17.91
CA GLU A 121 -19.17 -2.91 17.15
C GLU A 121 -19.70 -1.72 17.94
N ASP A 122 -18.89 -0.67 18.00
CA ASP A 122 -19.27 0.59 18.62
C ASP A 122 -19.93 1.49 17.56
N ASP A 123 -21.24 1.76 17.70
CA ASP A 123 -22.04 2.57 16.77
C ASP A 123 -21.65 4.08 16.76
N THR A 124 -20.71 4.49 17.61
CA THR A 124 -20.42 5.90 17.91
C THR A 124 -19.47 6.62 16.95
N GLN A 125 -19.05 6.01 15.84
CA GLN A 125 -18.03 6.62 14.99
C GLN A 125 -18.63 7.58 13.95
N GLU A 126 -18.55 8.89 14.24
CA GLU A 126 -18.87 9.95 13.29
C GLU A 126 -18.06 9.78 11.99
N ALA A 127 -18.78 9.61 10.87
CA ALA A 127 -18.19 9.52 9.55
C ALA A 127 -17.50 10.84 9.19
N SER A 128 -16.17 10.89 9.26
CA SER A 128 -15.43 11.99 8.64
C SER A 128 -15.65 11.90 7.12
N GLU A 129 -16.19 12.95 6.50
CA GLU A 129 -16.60 13.00 5.08
C GLU A 129 -15.50 12.63 4.05
N ASN A 130 -14.26 12.41 4.48
CA ASN A 130 -13.11 12.11 3.63
C ASN A 130 -12.49 10.70 3.81
N GLN A 131 -13.07 9.81 4.62
CA GLN A 131 -12.56 8.44 4.80
C GLN A 131 -13.51 7.37 4.25
N PRO A 132 -12.98 6.26 3.73
CA PRO A 132 -13.82 5.15 3.28
C PRO A 132 -14.65 4.63 4.46
N GLU A 133 -15.93 4.35 4.18
CA GLU A 133 -16.88 3.80 5.15
C GLU A 133 -16.33 2.50 5.74
N LYS A 134 -16.29 2.43 7.08
CA LYS A 134 -15.71 1.28 7.76
C LYS A 134 -16.59 0.04 7.53
N PRO A 135 -15.99 -1.14 7.32
CA PRO A 135 -16.73 -2.39 7.23
C PRO A 135 -17.51 -2.68 8.51
N HIS A 136 -18.67 -3.32 8.36
CA HIS A 136 -19.46 -3.82 9.48
C HIS A 136 -19.44 -5.36 9.50
N PHE A 137 -19.39 -5.97 10.68
CA PHE A 137 -19.54 -7.42 10.88
C PHE A 137 -21.01 -7.87 10.77
N ASP A 138 -21.95 -6.97 10.54
CA ASP A 138 -23.34 -7.30 10.28
C ASP A 138 -23.60 -7.71 8.81
N SER A 139 -24.87 -7.81 8.43
CA SER A 139 -25.27 -8.20 7.07
C SER A 139 -24.95 -7.15 5.98
N ARG A 140 -24.53 -5.94 6.35
CA ARG A 140 -24.20 -4.87 5.39
C ARG A 140 -22.90 -5.15 4.67
N SER A 141 -21.95 -5.83 5.29
CA SER A 141 -20.69 -6.21 4.64
C SER A 141 -20.46 -7.72 4.62
N VAL A 142 -19.83 -8.20 3.55
CA VAL A 142 -19.37 -9.59 3.47
C VAL A 142 -17.86 -9.59 3.56
N ILE A 143 -17.31 -10.35 4.50
CA ILE A 143 -15.91 -10.25 4.89
C ILE A 143 -15.24 -11.63 4.79
N PHE A 144 -14.16 -11.72 4.03
CA PHE A 144 -13.36 -12.94 3.87
C PHE A 144 -11.92 -12.76 4.29
N GLU A 145 -11.37 -13.73 5.02
CA GLU A 145 -9.99 -13.69 5.50
C GLU A 145 -8.97 -14.05 4.40
N LEU A 146 -8.22 -13.06 3.91
CA LEU A 146 -7.17 -13.24 2.90
C LEU A 146 -5.84 -13.69 3.51
N ASP A 147 -5.44 -13.09 4.64
CA ASP A 147 -4.17 -13.38 5.32
C ASP A 147 -4.38 -13.37 6.84
N PRO A 148 -3.99 -14.45 7.56
CA PRO A 148 -4.05 -14.52 9.02
C PRO A 148 -2.96 -13.72 9.75
N CYS A 149 -2.03 -13.07 9.03
CA CYS A 149 -0.97 -12.18 9.53
C CYS A 149 -0.21 -12.70 10.77
N ASN A 150 0.01 -14.02 10.84
CA ASN A 150 0.62 -14.73 11.95
C ASN A 150 0.02 -14.36 13.34
N GLY A 151 -1.29 -14.09 13.41
CA GLY A 151 -1.99 -13.78 14.65
C GLY A 151 -1.85 -12.34 15.15
N ASN A 152 -1.19 -11.44 14.39
CA ASN A 152 -1.13 -10.01 14.71
C ASN A 152 -2.38 -9.23 14.28
N GLY A 153 -3.32 -9.89 13.61
CA GLY A 153 -4.51 -9.30 13.00
C GLY A 153 -4.92 -10.17 11.81
N LYS A 154 -5.77 -9.65 10.95
CA LYS A 154 -6.21 -10.33 9.72
C LYS A 154 -6.32 -9.32 8.59
N VAL A 155 -5.81 -9.65 7.41
CA VAL A 155 -6.18 -8.89 6.20
C VAL A 155 -7.40 -9.54 5.59
N CYS A 156 -8.41 -8.71 5.34
CA CYS A 156 -9.72 -9.14 4.90
C CYS A 156 -10.06 -8.53 3.54
N LEU A 157 -10.64 -9.34 2.67
CA LEU A 157 -11.40 -8.87 1.52
C LEU A 157 -12.81 -8.50 2.00
N VAL A 158 -13.16 -7.23 1.87
CA VAL A 158 -14.45 -6.69 2.30
C VAL A 158 -15.27 -6.31 1.09
N TYR A 159 -16.52 -6.73 1.08
CA TYR A 159 -17.55 -6.24 0.16
C TYR A 159 -18.39 -5.20 0.90
N LYS A 160 -18.41 -3.96 0.43
CA LYS A 160 -19.15 -2.85 1.06
C LYS A 160 -20.66 -3.06 1.10
N ARG A 161 -21.17 -3.72 0.07
CA ARG A 161 -22.59 -4.05 -0.04
C ARG A 161 -22.80 -5.52 0.27
N GLY A 162 -23.87 -5.79 1.01
CA GLY A 162 -24.33 -7.13 1.32
C GLY A 162 -24.69 -7.93 0.06
N LYS A 163 -25.23 -9.12 0.25
CA LYS A 163 -25.45 -10.05 -0.86
C LYS A 163 -26.56 -9.56 -1.82
N PRO A 164 -26.36 -9.63 -3.16
CA PRO A 164 -25.21 -10.21 -3.86
C PRO A 164 -24.00 -9.27 -3.89
N ALA A 165 -22.86 -9.79 -3.44
CA ALA A 165 -21.64 -9.00 -3.32
C ALA A 165 -20.94 -8.92 -4.69
N LEU A 166 -20.83 -7.71 -5.23
CA LEU A 166 -20.27 -7.44 -6.56
C LEU A 166 -18.75 -7.25 -6.50
N ALA A 167 -18.05 -7.67 -7.56
CA ALA A 167 -16.59 -7.53 -7.66
C ALA A 167 -16.09 -6.07 -7.58
N GLN A 168 -16.92 -5.09 -7.98
CA GLN A 168 -16.57 -3.67 -8.00
C GLN A 168 -16.68 -3.00 -6.63
N ASP A 169 -17.39 -3.61 -5.68
CA ASP A 169 -17.60 -3.06 -4.34
C ASP A 169 -16.63 -3.68 -3.33
N THR A 170 -15.44 -4.09 -3.80
CA THR A 170 -14.44 -4.79 -2.99
C THR A 170 -13.33 -3.87 -2.54
N GLU A 171 -12.88 -4.07 -1.31
CA GLU A 171 -11.75 -3.38 -0.71
C GLU A 171 -10.95 -4.33 0.18
N ILE A 172 -9.73 -3.92 0.51
CA ILE A 172 -8.85 -4.68 1.39
C ILE A 172 -8.58 -3.87 2.65
N TRP A 173 -8.95 -4.49 3.76
CA TRP A 173 -8.87 -3.90 5.09
C TRP A 173 -8.03 -4.77 6.01
N PHE A 174 -7.28 -4.13 6.88
CA PHE A 174 -6.62 -4.78 8.00
C PHE A 174 -7.51 -4.69 9.24
N LEU A 175 -7.84 -5.85 9.79
CA LEU A 175 -8.52 -6.00 11.07
C LEU A 175 -7.48 -6.27 12.14
N ASP A 176 -7.32 -5.36 13.09
CA ASP A 176 -6.37 -5.55 14.19
C ASP A 176 -6.94 -6.46 15.30
N ARG A 177 -6.12 -6.75 16.33
CA ARG A 177 -6.53 -7.61 17.46
C ARG A 177 -7.57 -6.98 18.38
N ALA A 178 -7.77 -5.67 18.30
CA ALA A 178 -8.79 -4.93 19.03
C ALA A 178 -10.08 -4.75 18.20
N LEU A 179 -10.15 -5.43 17.04
CA LEU A 179 -11.27 -5.39 16.08
C LEU A 179 -11.47 -4.03 15.40
N TYR A 180 -10.43 -3.17 15.36
CA TYR A 180 -10.49 -1.96 14.56
C TYR A 180 -10.15 -2.22 13.10
N TRP A 181 -10.95 -1.60 12.23
CA TRP A 181 -10.76 -1.59 10.80
C TRP A 181 -9.81 -0.49 10.36
N HIS A 182 -8.78 -0.89 9.60
CA HIS A 182 -7.80 0.01 9.00
C HIS A 182 -7.77 -0.24 7.50
N PHE A 183 -8.02 0.80 6.70
CA PHE A 183 -8.00 0.68 5.25
C PHE A 183 -6.58 0.45 4.77
N LEU A 184 -6.38 -0.55 3.89
CA LEU A 184 -5.09 -0.77 3.23
C LEU A 184 -5.14 -0.29 1.79
N THR A 185 -5.98 -0.92 0.97
CA THR A 185 -6.04 -0.67 -0.48
C THR A 185 -7.41 -0.99 -1.07
N ASP A 186 -7.67 -0.45 -2.25
CA ASP A 186 -8.86 -0.71 -3.07
C ASP A 186 -8.80 -2.04 -3.83
N THR A 187 -7.60 -2.53 -4.17
CA THR A 187 -7.41 -3.69 -5.05
C THR A 187 -6.48 -4.73 -4.45
N PHE A 188 -6.69 -6.01 -4.82
CA PHE A 188 -5.81 -7.09 -4.42
C PHE A 188 -4.40 -6.93 -4.96
N THR A 189 -4.27 -6.43 -6.19
CA THR A 189 -2.96 -6.17 -6.79
C THR A 189 -2.16 -5.15 -5.98
N ALA A 190 -2.81 -4.07 -5.50
CA ALA A 190 -2.16 -3.09 -4.64
C ALA A 190 -1.75 -3.70 -3.29
N TYR A 191 -2.62 -4.49 -2.66
CA TYR A 191 -2.28 -5.23 -1.44
C TYR A 191 -1.10 -6.19 -1.65
N TYR A 192 -1.10 -6.98 -2.71
CA TYR A 192 -0.03 -7.90 -3.04
C TYR A 192 1.31 -7.17 -3.19
N ARG A 193 1.29 -6.00 -3.84
CA ARG A 193 2.48 -5.13 -3.93
C ARG A 193 2.95 -4.64 -2.57
N LEU A 194 2.03 -4.27 -1.66
CA LEU A 194 2.41 -3.90 -0.29
C LEU A 194 3.08 -5.08 0.43
N LEU A 195 2.50 -6.28 0.34
CA LEU A 195 3.04 -7.50 0.95
C LEU A 195 4.49 -7.77 0.51
N ILE A 196 4.73 -7.75 -0.80
CA ILE A 196 6.05 -7.98 -1.41
C ILE A 196 7.02 -6.86 -1.04
N THR A 197 6.58 -5.61 -1.12
CA THR A 197 7.41 -4.44 -0.81
C THR A 197 7.90 -4.43 0.64
N HIS A 198 7.05 -4.89 1.58
CA HIS A 198 7.38 -5.00 3.00
C HIS A 198 8.13 -6.28 3.36
N LEU A 199 8.46 -7.13 2.37
CA LEU A 199 9.19 -8.39 2.53
C LEU A 199 8.51 -9.37 3.53
N GLY A 200 7.22 -9.19 3.82
CA GLY A 200 6.52 -9.92 4.89
C GLY A 200 7.10 -9.69 6.30
N LEU A 201 7.78 -8.57 6.54
CA LEU A 201 8.30 -8.23 7.87
C LEU A 201 7.18 -8.24 8.92
N PRO A 202 7.50 -8.56 10.19
CA PRO A 202 6.48 -8.67 11.22
C PRO A 202 5.76 -7.33 11.40
N GLN A 203 4.44 -7.39 11.53
CA GLN A 203 3.58 -6.24 11.81
C GLN A 203 3.61 -5.13 10.75
N TRP A 204 4.03 -5.41 9.52
CA TRP A 204 4.11 -4.38 8.49
C TRP A 204 2.78 -3.67 8.21
N GLN A 205 1.65 -4.35 8.39
CA GLN A 205 0.30 -3.79 8.23
C GLN A 205 0.05 -2.64 9.23
N TYR A 206 0.63 -2.71 10.43
CA TYR A 206 0.50 -1.66 11.44
C TYR A 206 1.14 -0.34 11.03
N ALA A 207 2.00 -0.32 10.01
CA ALA A 207 2.54 0.91 9.43
C ALA A 207 1.45 1.81 8.81
N PHE A 208 0.28 1.26 8.50
CA PHE A 208 -0.87 1.97 7.94
C PHE A 208 -1.92 2.34 9.01
N THR A 209 -1.62 2.11 10.28
CA THR A 209 -2.52 2.37 11.42
C THR A 209 -1.98 3.53 12.26
N SER A 210 -2.85 4.16 13.04
CA SER A 210 -2.45 5.21 13.99
C SER A 210 -1.51 4.73 15.10
N TYR A 211 -1.43 3.42 15.33
CA TYR A 211 -0.56 2.82 16.34
C TYR A 211 0.90 2.73 15.88
N GLY A 212 1.12 2.52 14.58
CA GLY A 212 2.44 2.25 14.02
C GLY A 212 3.01 0.88 14.41
N ILE A 213 4.21 0.60 13.90
CA ILE A 213 4.92 -0.67 14.15
C ILE A 213 5.58 -0.69 15.53
N SER A 214 5.70 -1.87 16.15
CA SER A 214 6.38 -2.01 17.44
C SER A 214 7.87 -1.64 17.36
N PRO A 215 8.51 -1.24 18.48
CA PRO A 215 9.95 -0.94 18.50
C PRO A 215 10.83 -2.10 17.98
N GLN A 216 10.45 -3.34 18.29
CA GLN A 216 11.15 -4.53 17.81
C GLN A 216 11.00 -4.69 16.29
N ALA A 217 9.79 -4.53 15.74
CA ALA A 217 9.58 -4.56 14.29
C ALA A 217 10.38 -3.44 13.60
N LYS A 218 10.40 -2.23 14.18
CA LYS A 218 11.14 -1.08 13.64
C LYS A 218 12.64 -1.36 13.46
N GLN A 219 13.25 -2.15 14.34
CA GLN A 219 14.65 -2.57 14.19
C GLN A 219 14.86 -3.39 12.91
N TRP A 220 13.97 -4.35 12.64
CA TRP A 220 14.03 -5.17 11.44
C TRP A 220 13.78 -4.38 10.17
N PHE A 221 12.83 -3.43 10.21
CA PHE A 221 12.58 -2.49 9.12
C PHE A 221 13.79 -1.63 8.81
N ASN A 222 14.51 -1.14 9.83
CA ASN A 222 15.72 -0.36 9.63
C ASN A 222 16.88 -1.20 9.07
N MET A 223 16.95 -2.49 9.43
CA MET A 223 18.00 -3.41 8.99
C MET A 223 17.81 -3.84 7.53
N TYR A 224 16.59 -4.21 7.16
CA TYR A 224 16.29 -4.77 5.85
C TYR A 224 15.68 -3.77 4.86
N LYS A 225 15.42 -2.53 5.30
CA LYS A 225 14.85 -1.41 4.53
C LYS A 225 13.95 -1.89 3.39
N PRO A 226 12.65 -2.16 3.67
CA PRO A 226 11.74 -2.56 2.60
C PRO A 226 11.81 -1.56 1.45
N ILE A 227 11.58 -2.03 0.21
CA ILE A 227 11.99 -1.35 -1.03
C ILE A 227 11.42 0.09 -1.14
N THR A 228 10.41 0.45 -0.36
CA THR A 228 9.81 1.80 -0.28
C THR A 228 10.04 2.58 1.03
N TYR A 229 10.80 2.09 2.01
CA TYR A 229 10.88 2.73 3.32
C TYR A 229 11.70 4.03 3.31
N ASN A 230 11.04 5.14 2.98
CA ASN A 230 11.41 6.49 3.41
C ASN A 230 10.60 6.82 4.67
N THR A 231 11.21 6.62 5.84
CA THR A 231 10.65 7.00 7.16
C THR A 231 10.17 8.46 7.21
N ASN A 232 10.73 9.33 6.38
CA ASN A 232 10.41 10.75 6.36
C ASN A 232 8.98 11.11 5.91
N LEU A 233 8.21 10.18 5.32
CA LEU A 233 6.84 10.45 4.88
C LEU A 233 5.74 10.00 5.86
N LEU A 234 6.09 9.17 6.85
CA LEU A 234 5.14 8.71 7.89
C LEU A 234 5.41 9.36 9.26
N THR A 235 6.46 10.19 9.33
CA THR A 235 6.90 10.89 10.54
C THR A 235 7.03 12.41 10.31
N GLU A 236 6.18 13.01 9.46
CA GLU A 236 5.86 14.43 9.65
C GLU A 236 4.91 14.49 10.86
N GLU A 237 5.41 14.28 12.08
CA GLU A 237 5.98 15.36 12.91
C GLU A 237 5.41 16.73 12.55
N THR A 238 4.57 17.16 13.48
CA THR A 238 3.94 18.46 13.66
C THR A 238 4.97 19.57 13.88
N ASP A 239 6.03 19.64 13.07
CA ASP A 239 6.99 20.74 13.11
C ASP A 239 7.32 21.22 11.70
N SER A 240 6.70 22.36 11.39
CA SER A 240 7.00 23.30 10.33
C SER A 240 8.49 23.40 9.94
N PHE A 241 8.95 22.56 9.02
CA PHE A 241 10.18 22.80 8.28
C PHE A 241 9.91 23.80 7.15
N VAL A 242 9.90 25.08 7.51
CA VAL A 242 10.05 26.17 6.54
C VAL A 242 11.39 26.02 5.82
N ASN A 243 11.34 25.65 4.54
CA ASN A 243 12.48 25.60 3.65
C ASN A 243 13.05 27.02 3.44
N LYS A 244 13.95 27.47 4.32
CA LYS A 244 14.66 28.76 4.17
C LYS A 244 15.94 28.61 3.36
N LEU A 245 15.82 28.16 2.11
CA LEU A 245 16.86 28.36 1.11
C LEU A 245 16.58 29.65 0.35
N ASP A 246 17.26 30.73 0.74
CA ASP A 246 17.25 32.01 0.05
C ASP A 246 18.07 31.90 -1.26
N PRO A 247 17.44 31.93 -2.46
CA PRO A 247 18.14 31.74 -3.73
C PRO A 247 19.22 32.81 -4.00
N SER A 248 19.14 33.97 -3.33
CA SER A 248 20.11 35.06 -3.46
C SER A 248 21.42 34.83 -2.70
N LYS A 249 21.48 33.82 -1.81
CA LYS A 249 22.67 33.47 -1.02
C LYS A 249 23.40 32.22 -1.49
N VAL A 250 22.78 31.40 -2.35
CA VAL A 250 23.35 30.12 -2.82
C VAL A 250 24.26 30.30 -4.04
N PHE A 251 24.05 31.32 -4.87
CA PHE A 251 24.89 31.60 -6.04
C PHE A 251 25.75 32.86 -5.87
N LYS A 252 26.75 32.79 -4.97
CA LYS A 252 27.86 33.76 -4.96
C LYS A 252 29.03 33.22 -5.78
N SER A 253 28.99 33.45 -7.09
CA SER A 253 30.16 33.26 -7.96
C SER A 253 31.26 34.25 -7.57
N LYS A 254 32.39 33.74 -7.07
CA LYS A 254 33.63 34.49 -6.88
C LYS A 254 34.27 34.78 -8.24
N ASN A 255 33.77 35.78 -8.95
CA ASN A 255 34.52 36.40 -10.04
C ASN A 255 34.99 37.78 -9.58
N LYS A 256 36.32 37.92 -9.47
CA LYS A 256 37.00 39.21 -9.32
C LYS A 256 36.51 40.13 -10.44
N THR A 257 35.92 41.26 -10.08
CA THR A 257 35.72 42.37 -11.01
C THR A 257 36.19 43.65 -10.32
N LEU A 258 37.03 44.37 -11.07
CA LEU A 258 37.74 45.58 -10.70
C LEU A 258 36.77 46.72 -10.36
N ILE A 259 37.09 47.44 -9.28
CA ILE A 259 36.60 48.80 -8.94
C ILE A 259 37.16 49.75 -10.02
N PRO A 260 36.45 50.77 -10.57
CA PRO A 260 36.18 51.95 -9.75
C PRO A 260 34.98 52.88 -10.03
N ARG A 261 34.48 53.37 -8.88
CA ARG A 261 34.08 54.75 -8.53
C ARG A 261 32.82 55.34 -9.18
N LYS A 262 31.84 55.64 -8.31
CA LYS A 262 31.22 56.97 -8.31
C LYS A 262 30.91 57.44 -6.89
N LYS A 263 31.24 58.70 -6.65
CA LYS A 263 31.22 59.44 -5.38
C LYS A 263 30.06 60.43 -5.44
N GLY A 264 29.23 60.45 -4.39
CA GLY A 264 28.25 61.48 -4.04
C GLY A 264 27.00 61.56 -4.93
N SER A 265 25.85 62.08 -4.49
CA SER A 265 25.35 62.49 -3.18
C SER A 265 23.93 63.03 -3.42
N VAL A 266 23.01 62.78 -2.48
CA VAL A 266 21.89 63.67 -2.08
C VAL A 266 20.59 63.66 -2.93
N GLN A 267 19.52 63.24 -2.23
CA GLN A 267 18.07 63.51 -2.42
C GLN A 267 17.75 65.03 -2.51
N PRO A 268 16.54 65.55 -2.88
CA PRO A 268 15.25 65.08 -2.35
C PRO A 268 13.96 65.29 -3.20
N ALA A 269 12.88 64.72 -2.66
CA ALA A 269 11.49 65.19 -2.56
C ALA A 269 10.74 65.83 -3.75
N GLY A 270 9.50 65.32 -3.95
CA GLY A 270 8.32 66.18 -4.17
C GLY A 270 7.42 65.84 -5.36
N GLY A 271 6.13 65.64 -5.07
CA GLY A 271 5.05 66.35 -5.79
C GLY A 271 4.31 65.67 -6.96
N GLN A 272 3.08 65.23 -6.65
CA GLN A 272 1.81 65.47 -7.36
C GLN A 272 1.57 65.14 -8.86
N LYS A 273 0.45 64.40 -9.05
CA LYS A 273 -0.67 64.57 -10.01
C LYS A 273 -0.41 64.92 -11.48
N GLY A 274 -1.01 64.10 -12.36
CA GLY A 274 -1.76 64.62 -13.52
C GLY A 274 -1.63 63.79 -14.82
N PRO A 275 -2.68 63.70 -15.67
CA PRO A 275 -2.82 62.66 -16.71
C PRO A 275 -2.81 63.18 -18.18
N ALA A 276 -3.00 62.23 -19.11
CA ALA A 276 -3.29 62.39 -20.57
C ALA A 276 -2.09 62.86 -21.43
N GLY A 277 -1.83 62.42 -22.66
CA GLY A 277 -2.55 61.63 -23.67
C GLY A 277 -1.62 61.42 -24.91
N PRO A 278 -2.13 60.90 -26.04
CA PRO A 278 -1.40 60.24 -27.16
C PRO A 278 -1.01 61.26 -28.28
N PRO A 279 -0.64 60.95 -29.55
CA PRO A 279 -0.59 59.68 -30.35
C PRO A 279 0.76 59.48 -31.10
N SER A 280 1.04 58.45 -31.94
CA SER A 280 0.63 58.34 -33.35
C SER A 280 1.26 57.13 -34.09
N THR A 281 0.43 56.40 -34.86
CA THR A 281 0.62 55.83 -36.24
C THR A 281 1.87 55.01 -36.60
N SER A 282 1.76 53.79 -37.15
CA SER A 282 1.30 53.46 -38.52
C SER A 282 1.25 51.91 -38.71
N LYS A 283 0.12 51.33 -39.18
CA LYS A 283 -0.15 50.75 -40.54
C LYS A 283 0.89 49.70 -41.02
N SER A 284 0.56 48.51 -41.55
CA SER A 284 -0.66 48.03 -42.23
C SER A 284 -0.59 46.52 -42.55
N SER A 285 -1.79 45.92 -42.75
CA SER A 285 -2.18 44.83 -43.70
C SER A 285 -1.51 43.46 -43.58
N SER A 286 -2.16 42.30 -43.74
CA SER A 286 -3.43 41.81 -44.32
C SER A 286 -3.58 40.35 -43.82
N GLY A 287 -4.69 39.62 -43.80
CA GLY A 287 -6.04 39.74 -44.34
C GLY A 287 -6.59 38.32 -44.60
N SER A 288 -7.89 38.13 -44.33
CA SER A 288 -8.76 37.01 -44.75
C SER A 288 -8.65 35.68 -43.95
N GLY A 289 -9.69 35.07 -43.39
CA GLY A 289 -11.14 35.27 -43.49
C GLY A 289 -11.84 33.95 -43.84
N ASN A 290 -12.65 33.38 -42.93
CA ASN A 290 -14.05 32.98 -43.18
C ASN A 290 -14.72 32.28 -41.97
N PRO A 291 -16.08 32.23 -41.94
CA PRO A 291 -16.84 32.30 -40.71
C PRO A 291 -17.65 31.03 -40.38
N VAL A 292 -18.10 31.03 -39.13
CA VAL A 292 -19.20 30.25 -38.56
C VAL A 292 -20.53 30.63 -39.20
N ARG A 293 -21.40 29.65 -39.47
CA ARG A 293 -22.85 29.86 -39.53
C ARG A 293 -23.65 28.58 -39.23
N LYS A 294 -24.53 28.72 -38.24
CA LYS A 294 -25.78 27.98 -37.95
C LYS A 294 -25.68 26.55 -37.44
#